data_AF-A0A158HP44-F1
#
_entry.id   AF-A0A158HP44-F1
#
_cell.length_a   1.000
_cell.length_b   1.000
_cell.length_c   1.000
_cell.angle_alpha   90.00
_cell.angle_beta   90.00
_cell.angle_gamma   90.00
#
_symmetry.space_group_name_H-M   'P 1'
#
loop_
_entity.id
_entity.type
_entity.pdbx_description
1 polymer ?
#
loop_
_entity_poly.entity_id
_entity_poly.type
_entity_poly.pdbx_seq_one_letter_code
_entity_poly.pdbx_strand_id
1 'polypeptide(L)'
;MQSTASKRRTRPKVSPGRTIIEMIRVVWHLSPLFLINIAMFMAIAVTMYYFGGPVDTVTHAPVTFGETLYMCGVTGLTIGYGDIVPTTPIGRAAAVSVAFLGVLLTGLITSAAVLAVQRASGYNDSGGQ
;
A
#
# COMPACT_ATOMS: atom_id res chain seq x y z
N MET A 1 23.99 -2.35 63.01
CA MET A 1 24.60 -1.59 61.89
C MET A 1 24.74 -2.48 60.67
N GLN A 2 23.73 -2.58 59.78
CA GLN A 2 23.94 -2.90 58.36
C GLN A 2 22.82 -2.20 57.58
N SER A 3 23.19 -1.09 56.94
CA SER A 3 22.33 -0.27 56.09
C SER A 3 22.06 -1.03 54.79
N THR A 4 20.83 -1.49 54.60
CA THR A 4 20.37 -2.11 53.35
C THR A 4 20.33 -1.05 52.25
N ALA A 5 21.40 -0.98 51.47
CA ALA A 5 21.54 -0.10 50.33
C ALA A 5 20.47 -0.43 49.27
N SER A 6 19.45 0.43 49.20
CA SER A 6 18.44 0.46 48.16
C SER A 6 19.11 0.67 46.79
N LYS A 7 19.19 -0.40 46.01
CA LYS A 7 19.70 -0.39 44.64
C LYS A 7 18.69 0.35 43.76
N ARG A 8 18.86 1.66 43.57
CA ARG A 8 18.05 2.48 42.65
C ARG A 8 18.11 1.84 41.25
N ARG A 9 17.00 1.20 40.83
CA ARG A 9 16.77 0.82 39.44
C ARG A 9 16.75 2.11 38.61
N THR A 10 17.82 2.38 37.88
CA THR A 10 17.86 3.47 36.90
C THR A 10 16.94 3.10 35.73
N ARG A 11 15.95 3.95 35.45
CA ARG A 11 15.01 3.74 34.34
C ARG A 11 15.78 3.66 33.02
N PRO A 12 15.51 2.67 32.15
CA PRO A 12 16.14 2.62 30.82
C PRO A 12 15.72 3.88 30.03
N LYS A 13 16.70 4.64 29.54
CA LYS A 13 16.47 5.80 28.68
C LYS A 13 16.03 5.30 27.30
N VAL A 14 14.74 5.37 27.02
CA VAL A 14 14.19 5.24 25.67
C VAL A 14 14.73 6.40 24.82
N SER A 15 15.55 6.11 23.80
CA SER A 15 15.97 7.14 22.84
C SER A 15 14.99 7.12 21.65
N PRO A 16 14.17 8.17 21.47
CA PRO A 16 13.12 8.18 20.44
C PRO A 16 13.67 7.97 19.02
N GLY A 17 14.90 8.45 18.77
CA GLY A 17 15.53 8.42 17.46
C GLY A 17 15.88 7.02 16.95
N ARG A 18 16.25 6.07 17.83
CA ARG A 18 16.59 4.70 17.39
C ARG A 18 15.35 3.85 17.07
N THR A 19 14.27 4.06 17.79
CA THR A 19 12.98 3.36 17.55
C THR A 19 12.38 3.74 16.19
N ILE A 20 12.47 5.01 15.81
CA ILE A 20 12.01 5.51 14.51
C ILE A 20 12.80 4.90 13.35
N ILE A 21 14.12 4.73 13.50
CA ILE A 21 15.00 4.15 12.47
C ILE A 21 14.73 2.65 12.27
N GLU A 22 14.44 1.91 13.34
CA GLU A 22 14.06 0.49 13.28
C GLU A 22 12.68 0.30 12.60
N MET A 23 11.73 1.21 12.83
CA MET A 23 10.44 1.21 12.13
C MET A 23 10.59 1.49 10.63
N ILE A 24 11.41 2.49 10.27
CA ILE A 24 11.71 2.85 8.89
C ILE A 24 12.37 1.69 8.14
N ARG A 25 13.27 0.92 8.79
CA ARG A 25 13.97 -0.20 8.15
C ARG A 25 13.01 -1.30 7.66
N VAL A 26 11.86 -1.49 8.30
CA VAL A 26 10.91 -2.54 7.91
C VAL A 26 9.86 -2.05 6.92
N VAL A 27 9.48 -0.78 6.99
CA VAL A 27 8.76 -0.13 5.89
C VAL A 27 9.62 -0.18 4.60
N TRP A 28 10.94 -0.04 4.72
CA TRP A 28 11.88 -0.19 3.60
C TRP A 28 11.99 -1.63 3.07
N HIS A 29 11.83 -2.67 3.90
CA HIS A 29 11.78 -4.05 3.41
C HIS A 29 10.47 -4.40 2.70
N LEU A 30 9.37 -3.71 3.06
CA LEU A 30 8.06 -3.86 2.40
C LEU A 30 7.94 -2.96 1.15
N SER A 31 8.77 -1.92 1.02
CA SER A 31 8.84 -1.00 -0.13
C SER A 31 9.00 -1.67 -1.52
N PRO A 32 9.81 -2.72 -1.73
CA PRO A 32 9.85 -3.39 -3.02
C PRO A 32 8.50 -3.98 -3.43
N LEU A 33 7.65 -4.42 -2.49
CA LEU A 33 6.31 -4.93 -2.80
C LEU A 33 5.37 -3.80 -3.27
N PHE A 34 5.47 -2.63 -2.65
CA PHE A 34 4.72 -1.44 -3.11
C PHE A 34 5.17 -1.00 -4.50
N LEU A 35 6.48 -0.98 -4.76
CA LEU A 35 7.03 -0.63 -6.08
C LEU A 35 6.63 -1.65 -7.16
N ILE A 36 6.65 -2.95 -6.85
CA ILE A 36 6.21 -4.01 -7.76
C ILE A 36 4.72 -3.85 -8.08
N ASN A 37 3.86 -3.59 -7.08
CA ASN A 37 2.43 -3.35 -7.32
C ASN A 37 2.20 -2.12 -8.21
N ILE A 38 2.92 -1.01 -7.96
CA ILE A 38 2.85 0.20 -8.79
C ILE A 38 3.34 -0.09 -10.22
N ALA A 39 4.45 -0.83 -10.37
CA ALA A 39 4.98 -1.18 -11.68
C ALA A 39 4.01 -2.09 -12.47
N MET A 40 3.40 -3.09 -11.81
CA MET A 40 2.37 -3.94 -12.41
C MET A 40 1.12 -3.13 -12.79
N PHE A 41 0.68 -2.21 -11.94
CA PHE A 41 -0.42 -1.30 -12.25
C PHE A 41 -0.13 -0.46 -13.50
N MET A 42 1.07 0.15 -13.58
CA MET A 42 1.49 0.93 -14.74
C MET A 42 1.57 0.07 -16.01
N ALA A 43 2.10 -1.17 -15.91
CA ALA A 43 2.17 -2.09 -17.04
C ALA A 43 0.78 -2.46 -17.57
N ILE A 44 -0.19 -2.70 -16.68
CA ILE A 44 -1.56 -3.02 -17.09
C ILE A 44 -2.27 -1.77 -17.63
N ALA A 45 -2.07 -0.59 -17.05
CA ALA A 45 -2.63 0.65 -17.58
C ALA A 45 -2.12 0.95 -19.00
N VAL A 46 -0.83 0.71 -19.26
CA VAL A 46 -0.25 0.80 -20.61
C VAL A 46 -0.89 -0.24 -21.53
N THR A 47 -1.04 -1.49 -21.08
CA THR A 47 -1.70 -2.54 -21.87
C THR A 47 -3.17 -2.20 -22.16
N MET A 48 -3.88 -1.63 -21.20
CA MET A 48 -5.26 -1.15 -21.35
C MET A 48 -5.33 -0.04 -22.39
N TYR A 49 -4.40 0.92 -22.36
CA TYR A 49 -4.39 2.02 -23.30
C TYR A 49 -4.19 1.55 -24.75
N TYR A 50 -3.24 0.63 -24.98
CA TYR A 50 -2.93 0.15 -26.33
C TYR A 50 -3.88 -0.93 -26.85
N PHE A 51 -4.37 -1.83 -25.98
CA PHE A 51 -5.14 -3.01 -26.39
C PHE A 51 -6.56 -3.07 -25.81
N GLY A 52 -6.86 -2.28 -24.79
CA GLY A 52 -8.13 -2.33 -24.06
C GLY A 52 -9.29 -1.59 -24.73
N GLY A 53 -8.99 -0.67 -25.66
CA GLY A 53 -9.97 0.17 -26.31
C GLY A 53 -10.93 0.84 -25.31
N PRO A 54 -10.42 1.54 -24.27
CA PRO A 54 -11.28 2.26 -23.36
C PRO A 54 -12.00 3.37 -24.10
N VAL A 55 -13.30 3.46 -23.90
CA VAL A 55 -14.16 4.50 -24.47
C VAL A 55 -14.98 5.14 -23.38
N ASP A 56 -15.26 6.42 -23.56
CA ASP A 56 -16.24 7.13 -22.75
C ASP A 56 -17.63 6.56 -23.05
N THR A 57 -18.42 6.33 -22.01
CA THR A 57 -19.73 5.67 -22.12
C THR A 57 -20.82 6.55 -22.72
N VAL A 58 -20.67 7.87 -22.67
CA VAL A 58 -21.65 8.85 -23.17
C VAL A 58 -21.36 9.20 -24.62
N THR A 59 -20.09 9.45 -24.94
CA THR A 59 -19.66 9.95 -26.26
C THR A 59 -19.17 8.84 -27.17
N HIS A 60 -18.88 7.64 -26.64
CA HIS A 60 -18.22 6.54 -27.34
C HIS A 60 -16.88 6.93 -27.99
N ALA A 61 -16.30 8.05 -27.57
CA ALA A 61 -15.03 8.53 -28.07
C ALA A 61 -13.87 7.73 -27.44
N PRO A 62 -12.77 7.50 -28.18
CA PRO A 62 -11.54 7.01 -27.60
C PRO A 62 -11.02 7.96 -26.52
N VAL A 63 -10.63 7.42 -25.38
CA VAL A 63 -10.12 8.24 -24.27
C VAL A 63 -8.61 8.41 -24.34
N THR A 64 -8.12 9.48 -23.73
CA THR A 64 -6.69 9.76 -23.61
C THR A 64 -6.00 8.80 -22.61
N PHE A 65 -4.67 8.80 -22.60
CA PHE A 65 -3.90 8.01 -21.62
C PHE A 65 -4.20 8.41 -20.17
N GLY A 66 -4.39 9.70 -19.90
CA GLY A 66 -4.73 10.19 -18.56
C GLY A 66 -6.08 9.68 -18.08
N GLU A 67 -7.07 9.65 -18.96
CA GLU A 67 -8.40 9.11 -18.68
C GLU A 67 -8.37 7.58 -18.52
N THR A 68 -7.51 6.89 -19.26
CA THR A 68 -7.26 5.45 -19.07
C THR A 68 -6.66 5.17 -17.70
N LEU A 69 -5.67 5.96 -17.27
CA LEU A 69 -5.08 5.86 -15.93
C LEU A 69 -6.11 6.14 -14.84
N TYR A 70 -6.96 7.16 -15.03
CA TYR A 70 -8.07 7.46 -14.13
C TYR A 70 -9.02 6.26 -14.02
N MET A 71 -9.44 5.66 -15.14
CA MET A 71 -10.31 4.48 -15.12
C MET A 71 -9.66 3.30 -14.39
N CYS A 72 -8.39 3.02 -14.65
CA CYS A 72 -7.64 1.99 -13.92
C CYS A 72 -7.57 2.31 -12.42
N GLY A 73 -7.33 3.58 -12.05
CA GLY A 73 -7.29 4.03 -10.66
C GLY A 73 -8.64 3.87 -9.95
N VAL A 74 -9.72 4.34 -10.56
CA VAL A 74 -11.10 4.20 -10.07
C VAL A 74 -11.50 2.74 -9.90
N THR A 75 -11.07 1.88 -10.83
CA THR A 75 -11.31 0.42 -10.77
C THR A 75 -10.49 -0.23 -9.65
N GLY A 76 -9.20 0.06 -9.56
CA GLY A 76 -8.31 -0.50 -8.54
C GLY A 76 -8.66 -0.02 -7.13
N LEU A 77 -9.10 1.23 -6.99
CA LEU A 77 -9.60 1.78 -5.73
C LEU A 77 -11.03 1.31 -5.40
N THR A 78 -11.61 0.42 -6.22
CA THR A 78 -12.97 -0.12 -6.04
C THR A 78 -14.08 0.93 -6.04
N ILE A 79 -13.83 2.11 -6.62
CA ILE A 79 -14.81 3.19 -6.75
C ILE A 79 -15.79 2.87 -7.88
N GLY A 80 -15.26 2.51 -9.06
CA GLY A 80 -16.04 1.97 -10.19
C GLY A 80 -17.14 2.89 -10.75
N TYR A 81 -16.85 4.16 -11.05
CA TYR A 81 -17.86 5.08 -11.62
C TYR A 81 -18.51 4.59 -12.92
N GLY A 82 -17.76 3.86 -13.75
CA GLY A 82 -18.28 3.28 -15.00
C GLY A 82 -18.51 4.30 -16.11
N ASP A 83 -17.97 5.51 -15.98
CA ASP A 83 -17.95 6.57 -16.99
C ASP A 83 -17.07 6.20 -18.19
N ILE A 84 -15.98 5.48 -17.96
CA ILE A 84 -15.09 4.94 -18.99
C ILE A 84 -15.03 3.42 -18.85
N VAL A 85 -15.24 2.70 -19.96
CA VAL A 85 -15.25 1.23 -19.95
C VAL A 85 -14.41 0.64 -21.08
N PRO A 86 -13.72 -0.49 -20.85
CA PRO A 86 -13.03 -1.20 -21.90
C PRO A 86 -14.03 -1.99 -22.76
N THR A 87 -13.91 -1.84 -24.08
CA THR A 87 -14.80 -2.53 -25.02
C THR A 87 -14.23 -3.87 -25.50
N THR A 88 -12.91 -4.04 -25.45
CA THR A 88 -12.24 -5.24 -25.96
C THR A 88 -12.17 -6.35 -24.90
N PRO A 89 -12.11 -7.64 -25.31
CA PRO A 89 -11.91 -8.75 -24.37
C PRO A 89 -10.63 -8.61 -23.53
N ILE A 90 -9.54 -8.12 -24.15
CA ILE A 90 -8.26 -7.87 -23.48
C ILE A 90 -8.41 -6.76 -22.44
N GLY A 91 -9.12 -5.67 -22.78
CA GLY A 91 -9.38 -4.58 -21.85
C GLY A 91 -10.22 -5.01 -20.66
N ARG A 92 -11.21 -5.88 -20.85
CA ARG A 92 -12.00 -6.46 -19.75
C ARG A 92 -11.13 -7.31 -18.82
N ALA A 93 -10.25 -8.15 -19.37
CA ALA A 93 -9.30 -8.91 -18.57
C ALA A 93 -8.32 -8.00 -17.81
N ALA A 94 -7.85 -6.92 -18.44
CA ALA A 94 -7.02 -5.90 -17.80
C ALA A 94 -7.76 -5.19 -16.65
N ALA A 95 -9.04 -4.82 -16.82
CA ALA A 95 -9.84 -4.21 -15.76
C ALA A 95 -9.98 -5.13 -14.53
N VAL A 96 -10.27 -6.42 -14.76
CA VAL A 96 -10.31 -7.42 -13.67
C VAL A 96 -8.96 -7.53 -12.98
N SER A 97 -7.87 -7.56 -13.75
CA SER A 97 -6.51 -7.65 -13.21
C SER A 97 -6.14 -6.43 -12.36
N VAL A 98 -6.52 -5.22 -12.79
CA VAL A 98 -6.33 -3.98 -12.02
C VAL A 98 -7.14 -3.99 -10.73
N ALA A 99 -8.37 -4.51 -10.75
CA ALA A 99 -9.18 -4.63 -9.54
C ALA A 99 -8.50 -5.53 -8.48
N PHE A 100 -7.95 -6.69 -8.89
CA PHE A 100 -7.18 -7.55 -8.00
C PHE A 100 -5.93 -6.85 -7.43
N LEU A 101 -5.18 -6.14 -8.28
CA LEU A 101 -4.01 -5.37 -7.86
C LEU A 101 -4.34 -4.28 -6.84
N GLY A 102 -5.49 -3.60 -7.01
CA GLY A 102 -5.96 -2.61 -6.04
C GLY A 102 -6.28 -3.21 -4.67
N VAL A 103 -6.94 -4.36 -4.63
CA VAL A 103 -7.20 -5.09 -3.38
C VAL A 103 -5.89 -5.56 -2.73
N LEU A 104 -4.92 -6.04 -3.51
CA LEU A 104 -3.60 -6.40 -2.99
C LEU A 104 -2.86 -5.20 -2.39
N LEU A 105 -2.91 -4.04 -3.05
CA LEU A 105 -2.30 -2.81 -2.56
C LEU A 105 -2.92 -2.38 -1.22
N THR A 106 -4.25 -2.37 -1.10
CA THR A 106 -4.92 -2.02 0.15
C THR A 106 -4.57 -2.99 1.29
N GLY A 107 -4.55 -4.30 1.02
CA GLY A 107 -4.12 -5.30 2.00
C GLY A 107 -2.67 -5.12 2.47
N LEU A 108 -1.76 -4.75 1.55
CA LEU A 108 -0.37 -4.46 1.88
C LEU A 108 -0.24 -3.22 2.78
N ILE A 109 -1.00 -2.16 2.48
CA ILE A 109 -1.07 -0.95 3.33
C ILE A 109 -1.58 -1.30 4.73
N THR A 110 -2.67 -2.06 4.82
CA THR A 110 -3.24 -2.50 6.10
C THR A 110 -2.25 -3.35 6.90
N SER A 111 -1.59 -4.31 6.25
CA SER A 111 -0.58 -5.15 6.91
C SER A 111 0.60 -4.34 7.45
N ALA A 112 1.09 -3.36 6.68
CA ALA A 112 2.17 -2.49 7.11
C ALA A 112 1.76 -1.64 8.32
N ALA A 113 0.54 -1.12 8.32
CA ALA A 113 -0.02 -0.36 9.44
C ALA A 113 -0.16 -1.23 10.71
N VAL A 114 -0.70 -2.44 10.59
CA VAL A 114 -0.84 -3.37 11.73
C VAL A 114 0.53 -3.75 12.30
N LEU A 115 1.51 -4.04 11.45
CA LEU A 115 2.87 -4.36 11.88
C LEU A 115 3.53 -3.19 12.64
N ALA A 116 3.31 -1.95 12.18
CA ALA A 116 3.81 -0.77 12.86
C ALA A 116 3.19 -0.62 14.27
N VAL A 117 1.88 -0.84 14.38
CA VAL A 117 1.15 -0.79 15.67
C VAL A 117 1.62 -1.90 16.61
N GLN A 118 1.71 -3.15 16.15
CA GLN A 118 2.16 -4.28 16.97
C GLN A 118 3.57 -4.06 17.54
N ARG A 119 4.46 -3.47 16.75
CA ARG A 119 5.82 -3.12 17.22
C ARG A 119 5.83 -1.99 18.24
N ALA A 120 4.95 -1.02 18.10
CA ALA A 120 4.77 0.04 19.09
C ALA A 120 4.23 -0.53 20.42
N SER A 121 3.27 -1.46 20.36
CA SER A 121 2.69 -2.10 21.55
C SER A 121 3.63 -3.10 22.22
N GLY A 122 4.33 -3.94 21.45
CA GLY A 122 5.28 -4.94 21.99
C GLY A 122 6.54 -4.33 22.59
N TYR A 123 6.87 -3.08 22.24
CA TYR A 123 7.95 -2.32 22.90
C TYR A 123 7.65 -2.03 24.39
N ASN A 124 6.38 -1.96 24.80
CA ASN A 124 5.99 -1.61 26.16
C ASN A 124 6.18 -2.74 27.19
N ASP A 125 6.38 -4.00 26.77
CA ASP A 125 6.45 -5.15 27.69
C ASP A 125 7.90 -5.56 28.06
N SER A 126 8.91 -5.14 27.29
CA SER A 126 10.32 -5.56 27.50
C SER A 126 11.16 -4.63 28.39
N GLY A 127 10.57 -3.59 28.99
CA GLY A 127 11.26 -2.63 29.87
C GLY A 127 11.28 -2.97 31.36
N GLY A 128 10.86 -4.19 31.75
CA GLY A 128 10.41 -4.49 33.12
C GLY A 128 11.01 -5.72 33.80
N GLN A 129 12.26 -6.14 33.52
CA GLN A 129 12.96 -7.12 34.37
C GLN A 129 14.20 -6.49 35.03
#